data_AF-A0A812UCS2-F1
#
_entry.id   AF-A0A812UCS2-F1
#
_cell.length_a   1.000
_cell.length_b   1.000
_cell.length_c   1.000
_cell.angle_alpha   90.00
_cell.angle_beta   90.00
_cell.angle_gamma   90.00
#
_symmetry.space_group_name_H-M   'P 1'
#
loop_
_entity.id
_entity.type
_entity.pdbx_description
1 polymer ?
#
loop_
_entity_poly.entity_id
_entity_poly.type
_entity_poly.pdbx_seq_one_letter_code
_entity_poly.pdbx_strand_id
1 'polypeptide(L)'
;MQQALLSQLLRDHAVGMDICLVGERGVGKTVLCRAFAEALGYRTYSVFCFKDMTARDLTLRRSTDDRGNTIWQPSPLTQAAMEGGLAVLDGIHRLSPGALAGSVGRLLCDREAVLPDGTRIVQQAQWDQWLDQGWSAATLLDEGFRPVHRAFRVIAT
;
A
#
# COMPACT_ATOMS: atom_id res chain seq x y z
N MET A 1 22.24 0.09 18.65
CA MET A 1 20.82 0.49 18.67
C MET A 1 20.10 0.22 17.36
N GLN A 2 20.60 0.69 16.19
CA GLN A 2 19.94 0.45 14.89
C GLN A 2 19.80 -1.04 14.49
N GLN A 3 20.78 -1.90 14.79
CA GLN A 3 20.69 -3.33 14.49
C GLN A 3 19.55 -4.04 15.23
N ALA A 4 19.36 -3.75 16.52
CA ALA A 4 18.29 -4.35 17.32
C ALA A 4 16.90 -3.96 16.80
N LEU A 5 16.73 -2.71 16.35
CA LEU A 5 15.47 -2.24 15.79
C LEU A 5 15.19 -2.88 14.42
N LEU A 6 16.19 -3.01 13.56
CA LEU A 6 16.04 -3.73 12.29
C LEU A 6 15.64 -5.20 12.52
N SER A 7 16.25 -5.88 13.49
CA SER A 7 15.86 -7.24 13.86
C SER A 7 14.43 -7.33 14.37
N GLN A 8 13.92 -6.30 15.04
CA GLN A 8 12.51 -6.24 15.42
C GLN A 8 11.60 -6.11 14.19
N LEU A 9 11.92 -5.20 13.26
CA LEU A 9 11.15 -5.04 12.03
C LEU A 9 11.08 -6.33 11.20
N LEU A 10 12.19 -7.06 11.12
CA LEU A 10 12.24 -8.36 10.43
C LEU A 10 11.35 -9.41 11.09
N ARG A 11 11.24 -9.42 12.42
CA ARG A 11 10.34 -10.34 13.13
C ARG A 11 8.87 -10.01 12.88
N ASP A 12 8.51 -8.74 12.98
CA ASP A 12 7.14 -8.28 12.74
C ASP A 12 6.73 -8.56 11.28
N HIS A 13 7.66 -8.32 10.34
CA HIS A 13 7.47 -8.67 8.93
C HIS A 13 7.28 -10.17 8.69
N ALA A 14 8.06 -11.01 9.36
CA ALA A 14 8.01 -12.47 9.20
C ALA A 14 6.65 -13.07 9.60
N VAL A 15 5.95 -12.45 10.55
CA VAL A 15 4.58 -12.84 10.93
C VAL A 15 3.50 -12.12 10.11
N GLY A 16 3.90 -11.34 9.10
CA GLY A 16 3.00 -10.70 8.14
C GLY A 16 2.46 -9.34 8.56
N MET A 17 3.01 -8.72 9.60
CA MET A 17 2.53 -7.42 10.08
C MET A 17 3.06 -6.24 9.25
N ASP A 18 2.23 -5.21 9.17
CA ASP A 18 2.64 -3.86 8.77
C ASP A 18 3.31 -3.15 9.96
N ILE A 19 4.16 -2.17 9.68
CA ILE A 19 5.03 -1.54 10.67
C ILE A 19 4.67 -0.05 10.81
N CYS A 20 4.62 0.44 12.05
CA CYS A 20 4.51 1.88 12.34
C CYS A 20 5.72 2.33 13.15
N LEU A 21 6.56 3.20 12.56
CA LEU A 21 7.75 3.73 13.21
C LEU A 21 7.43 5.06 13.89
N VAL A 22 7.40 5.07 15.22
CA VAL A 22 7.11 6.26 16.02
C VAL A 22 8.40 6.84 16.62
N GLY A 23 8.49 8.16 16.70
CA GLY A 23 9.53 8.89 17.44
C GLY A 23 9.79 10.26 16.84
N GLU A 24 10.79 10.97 17.36
CA GLU A 24 11.07 12.35 16.95
C GLU A 24 11.55 12.48 15.49
N ARG A 25 11.49 13.72 14.98
CA ARG A 25 12.04 14.06 13.66
C ARG A 25 13.57 13.94 13.68
N GLY A 26 14.15 13.45 12.59
CA GLY A 26 15.61 13.35 12.46
C GLY A 26 16.26 12.11 13.09
N VAL A 27 15.52 11.25 13.80
CA VAL A 27 16.07 10.01 14.40
C VAL A 27 16.41 8.89 13.40
N GLY A 28 16.26 9.15 12.10
CA GLY A 28 16.67 8.21 11.04
C GLY A 28 15.64 7.16 10.63
N LYS A 29 14.32 7.37 10.85
CA LYS A 29 13.27 6.42 10.43
C LYS A 29 13.35 6.10 8.94
N THR A 30 13.50 7.12 8.10
CA THR A 30 13.62 6.93 6.64
C THR A 30 14.84 6.09 6.27
N VAL A 31 15.97 6.26 6.98
CA VAL A 31 17.17 5.44 6.76
C VAL A 31 16.90 3.99 7.15
N LEU A 32 16.19 3.76 8.25
CA LEU A 32 15.79 2.42 8.67
C LEU A 32 14.83 1.76 7.68
N CYS A 33 13.81 2.48 7.16
CA CYS A 33 12.91 1.96 6.13
C CYS A 33 13.68 1.52 4.88
N ARG A 34 14.66 2.32 4.44
CA ARG A 34 15.52 1.99 3.28
C ARG A 34 16.35 0.74 3.56
N ALA A 35 17.05 0.69 4.69
CA ALA A 35 17.85 -0.48 5.06
C ALA A 35 17.00 -1.76 5.15
N PHE A 36 15.79 -1.67 5.70
CA PHE A 36 14.84 -2.78 5.76
C PHE A 36 14.40 -3.23 4.36
N ALA A 37 14.05 -2.27 3.48
CA ALA A 37 13.65 -2.58 2.11
C ALA A 37 14.79 -3.23 1.30
N GLU A 38 16.00 -2.68 1.40
CA GLU A 38 17.20 -3.20 0.74
C GLU A 38 17.54 -4.61 1.22
N ALA A 39 17.47 -4.86 2.53
CA ALA A 39 17.77 -6.18 3.11
C ALA A 39 16.82 -7.29 2.62
N LEU A 40 15.58 -6.94 2.27
CA LEU A 40 14.55 -7.88 1.82
C LEU A 40 14.29 -7.83 0.31
N GLY A 41 14.98 -6.96 -0.43
CA GLY A 41 14.80 -6.81 -1.88
C GLY A 41 13.45 -6.19 -2.27
N TYR A 42 12.84 -5.40 -1.40
CA TYR A 42 11.56 -4.75 -1.68
C TYR A 42 11.69 -3.60 -2.68
N ARG A 43 10.78 -3.57 -3.66
CA ARG A 43 10.48 -2.33 -4.38
C ARG A 43 9.70 -1.39 -3.47
N THR A 44 10.22 -0.20 -3.25
CA THR A 44 9.61 0.80 -2.36
C THR A 44 8.72 1.77 -3.11
N TYR A 45 7.55 2.07 -2.56
CA TYR A 45 6.59 3.03 -3.08
C TYR A 45 6.34 4.10 -2.01
N SER A 46 6.94 5.27 -2.19
CA SER A 46 6.82 6.36 -1.23
C SER A 46 5.51 7.13 -1.42
N VAL A 47 4.81 7.37 -0.32
CA VAL A 47 3.63 8.23 -0.24
C VAL A 47 3.90 9.30 0.80
N PHE A 48 4.00 10.55 0.37
CA PHE A 48 4.13 11.68 1.27
C PHE A 48 2.74 12.17 1.67
N CYS A 49 2.41 12.08 2.94
CA CYS A 49 1.10 12.43 3.47
C CYS A 49 1.04 13.93 3.84
N PHE A 50 0.02 14.59 3.31
CA PHE A 50 -0.30 16.00 3.58
C PHE A 50 -1.67 16.13 4.25
N LYS A 51 -1.87 17.23 4.98
CA LYS A 51 -3.04 17.42 5.86
C LYS A 51 -4.38 17.43 5.11
N ASP A 52 -4.34 17.89 3.87
CA ASP A 52 -5.46 18.09 2.96
C ASP A 52 -5.71 16.90 2.01
N MET A 53 -4.90 15.83 2.11
CA MET A 53 -5.14 14.63 1.31
C MET A 53 -6.43 13.93 1.73
N THR A 54 -7.15 13.44 0.72
CA THR A 54 -8.34 12.60 0.88
C THR A 54 -8.00 11.13 0.66
N ALA A 55 -8.94 10.24 1.01
CA ALA A 55 -8.81 8.82 0.69
C ALA A 55 -8.65 8.56 -0.82
N ARG A 56 -9.21 9.44 -1.66
CA ARG A 56 -9.05 9.38 -3.11
C ARG A 56 -7.59 9.61 -3.50
N ASP A 57 -6.93 10.63 -2.98
CA ASP A 57 -5.53 10.96 -3.34
C ASP A 57 -4.55 9.84 -2.94
N LEU A 58 -4.88 9.11 -1.87
CA LEU A 58 -4.11 7.98 -1.38
C LEU A 58 -4.37 6.69 -2.17
N THR A 59 -5.44 6.61 -2.95
CA THR A 59 -5.82 5.41 -3.72
C THR A 59 -5.65 5.57 -5.24
N LEU A 60 -5.97 6.75 -5.76
CA LEU A 60 -5.82 7.14 -7.15
C LEU A 60 -5.19 8.52 -7.23
N ARG A 61 -4.35 8.74 -8.24
CA ARG A 61 -3.80 10.06 -8.54
C ARG A 61 -4.14 10.46 -9.97
N ARG A 62 -4.23 11.76 -10.20
CA ARG A 62 -4.27 12.30 -11.57
C ARG A 62 -2.87 12.19 -12.18
N SER A 63 -2.82 11.74 -13.42
CA SER A 63 -1.65 11.84 -14.30
C SER A 63 -2.02 12.59 -15.56
N THR A 64 -0.99 12.92 -16.32
CA THR A 64 -1.13 13.30 -17.72
C THR A 64 -0.56 12.16 -18.57
N ASP A 65 -1.27 11.78 -19.64
CA ASP A 65 -0.73 10.86 -20.65
C ASP A 65 0.21 11.60 -21.62
N ASP A 66 0.85 10.86 -22.54
CA ASP A 66 1.77 11.44 -23.53
C ASP A 66 1.09 12.41 -24.51
N ARG A 67 -0.25 12.45 -24.53
CA ARG A 67 -1.07 13.31 -25.39
C ARG A 67 -1.61 14.54 -24.65
N GLY A 68 -1.31 14.71 -23.37
CA GLY A 68 -1.78 15.84 -22.56
C GLY A 68 -3.14 15.62 -21.89
N ASN A 69 -3.75 14.44 -22.01
CA ASN A 69 -5.03 14.15 -21.36
C ASN A 69 -4.85 13.84 -19.89
N THR A 70 -5.79 14.28 -19.06
CA THR A 70 -5.83 13.90 -17.65
C THR A 70 -6.38 12.47 -17.53
N ILE A 71 -5.56 11.57 -16.98
CA ILE A 71 -5.94 10.19 -16.70
C ILE A 71 -5.91 9.93 -15.19
N TRP A 72 -6.72 8.97 -14.75
CA TRP A 72 -6.61 8.40 -13.42
C TRP A 72 -5.64 7.23 -13.45
N GLN A 73 -4.73 7.19 -12.50
CA GLN A 73 -3.80 6.08 -12.33
C GLN A 73 -3.78 5.64 -10.87
N PRO A 74 -3.50 4.37 -10.58
CA PRO A 74 -3.26 3.90 -9.22
C PRO A 74 -2.21 4.75 -8.51
N SER A 75 -2.47 5.13 -7.26
CA SER A 75 -1.49 5.79 -6.40
C SER A 75 -0.31 4.85 -6.09
N PRO A 76 0.83 5.34 -5.58
CA PRO A 76 1.93 4.47 -5.16
C PRO A 76 1.51 3.42 -4.11
N LEU A 77 0.57 3.74 -3.21
CA LEU A 77 0.01 2.79 -2.25
C LEU A 77 -0.73 1.66 -2.96
N THR A 78 -1.61 2.00 -3.90
CA THR A 78 -2.39 1.01 -4.65
C THR A 78 -1.49 0.18 -5.57
N GLN A 79 -0.48 0.79 -6.21
CA GLN A 79 0.52 0.06 -7.00
C GLN A 79 1.28 -0.94 -6.14
N ALA A 80 1.76 -0.53 -4.97
CA ALA A 80 2.43 -1.45 -4.04
C ALA A 80 1.53 -2.62 -3.63
N ALA A 81 0.24 -2.37 -3.41
CA ALA A 81 -0.74 -3.39 -3.08
C ALA A 81 -0.93 -4.42 -4.21
N MET A 82 -1.00 -3.98 -5.47
CA MET A 82 -1.21 -4.86 -6.62
C MET A 82 0.08 -5.55 -7.10
N GLU A 83 1.22 -4.87 -7.05
CA GLU A 83 2.51 -5.34 -7.58
C GLU A 83 3.35 -6.10 -6.55
N GLY A 84 3.03 -6.01 -5.25
CA GLY A 84 3.79 -6.68 -4.20
C GLY A 84 5.00 -5.88 -3.71
N GLY A 85 4.78 -4.62 -3.36
CA GLY A 85 5.81 -3.71 -2.88
C GLY A 85 5.74 -3.38 -1.39
N LEU A 86 6.70 -2.57 -0.96
CA LEU A 86 6.69 -1.90 0.35
C LEU A 86 6.19 -0.48 0.18
N ALA A 87 4.98 -0.17 0.65
CA ALA A 87 4.49 1.20 0.70
C ALA A 87 5.04 1.91 1.94
N VAL A 88 5.68 3.07 1.75
CA VAL A 88 6.17 3.91 2.84
C VAL A 88 5.27 5.14 2.96
N LEU A 89 4.44 5.18 4.01
CA LEU A 89 3.52 6.27 4.31
C LEU A 89 4.20 7.29 5.23
N ASP A 90 4.83 8.31 4.66
CA ASP A 90 5.56 9.32 5.41
C ASP A 90 4.65 10.46 5.85
N GLY A 91 4.49 10.62 7.17
CA GLY A 91 3.66 11.68 7.74
C GLY A 91 2.22 11.26 7.92
N ILE A 92 1.95 9.96 8.14
CA ILE A 92 0.58 9.43 8.23
C ILE A 92 -0.27 10.16 9.29
N HIS A 93 0.38 10.62 10.37
CA HIS A 93 -0.22 11.40 11.46
C HIS A 93 -0.81 12.74 11.03
N ARG A 94 -0.48 13.23 9.83
CA ARG A 94 -1.03 14.47 9.27
C ARG A 94 -2.39 14.25 8.60
N LEU A 95 -2.70 13.02 8.20
CA LEU A 95 -3.93 12.71 7.50
C LEU A 95 -5.14 12.91 8.41
N SER A 96 -6.23 13.39 7.82
CA SER A 96 -7.50 13.45 8.53
C SER A 96 -8.03 12.04 8.83
N PRO A 97 -8.81 11.83 9.91
CA PRO A 97 -9.48 10.56 10.16
C PRO A 97 -10.32 10.09 8.97
N GLY A 98 -10.95 11.01 8.22
CA GLY A 98 -11.72 10.68 7.03
C GLY A 98 -10.87 10.16 5.87
N ALA A 99 -9.63 10.62 5.73
CA ALA A 99 -8.69 10.10 4.74
C ALA A 99 -8.24 8.66 5.06
N LEU A 100 -8.17 8.31 6.35
CA LEU A 100 -7.78 6.98 6.83
C LEU A 100 -8.96 6.00 6.89
N ALA A 101 -10.13 6.41 7.39
CA ALA A 101 -11.26 5.51 7.67
C ALA A 101 -11.99 4.96 6.42
N GLY A 102 -11.68 5.49 5.23
CA GLY A 102 -12.30 5.09 3.97
C GLY A 102 -11.64 3.87 3.31
N SER A 103 -11.56 3.89 1.98
CA SER A 103 -10.93 2.82 1.18
C SER A 103 -9.47 2.55 1.56
N VAL A 104 -8.76 3.54 2.10
CA VAL A 104 -7.38 3.37 2.60
C VAL A 104 -7.35 2.46 3.82
N GLY A 105 -8.19 2.70 4.82
CA GLY A 105 -8.24 1.91 6.05
C GLY A 105 -8.57 0.45 5.75
N ARG A 106 -9.56 0.20 4.88
CA ARG A 106 -9.86 -1.15 4.41
C ARG A 106 -8.69 -1.82 3.69
N LEU A 107 -7.96 -1.08 2.85
CA LEU A 107 -6.78 -1.63 2.18
C LEU A 107 -5.68 -2.01 3.17
N LEU A 108 -5.44 -1.15 4.17
CA LEU A 108 -4.40 -1.35 5.17
C LEU A 108 -4.74 -2.51 6.13
N CYS A 109 -5.96 -2.53 6.66
CA CYS A 109 -6.40 -3.48 7.68
C CYS A 109 -6.86 -4.81 7.08
N ASP A 110 -7.69 -4.74 6.05
CA ASP A 110 -8.47 -5.89 5.57
C ASP A 110 -7.97 -6.41 4.22
N ARG A 111 -6.97 -5.75 3.61
CA ARG A 111 -6.46 -6.04 2.26
C ARG A 111 -7.56 -6.06 1.19
N GLU A 112 -8.53 -5.16 1.34
CA GLU A 112 -9.63 -4.95 0.39
C GLU A 112 -9.94 -3.46 0.25
N ALA A 113 -10.45 -3.04 -0.90
CA ALA A 113 -10.89 -1.67 -1.10
C ALA A 113 -11.73 -1.55 -2.37
N VAL A 114 -12.66 -0.60 -2.38
CA VAL A 114 -13.28 -0.13 -3.63
C VAL A 114 -12.66 1.23 -3.96
N LEU A 115 -12.03 1.30 -5.13
CA LEU A 115 -11.41 2.52 -5.61
C LEU A 115 -12.47 3.41 -6.30
N PRO A 116 -12.25 4.74 -6.35
CA PRO A 116 -13.20 5.66 -6.98
C PRO A 116 -13.46 5.44 -8.47
N ASP A 117 -12.61 4.70 -9.18
CA ASP A 117 -12.80 4.33 -10.59
C ASP A 117 -13.61 3.03 -10.77
N GLY A 118 -14.07 2.41 -9.67
CA GLY A 118 -14.81 1.15 -9.66
C GLY A 118 -13.93 -0.09 -9.49
N THR A 119 -12.60 0.04 -9.51
CA THR A 119 -11.69 -1.08 -9.26
C THR A 119 -11.92 -1.66 -7.86
N ARG A 120 -12.02 -2.99 -7.77
CA ARG A 120 -12.24 -3.73 -6.53
C ARG A 120 -10.96 -4.46 -6.13
N ILE A 121 -10.25 -3.91 -5.16
CA ILE A 121 -9.12 -4.56 -4.51
C ILE A 121 -9.66 -5.64 -3.57
N VAL A 122 -9.19 -6.87 -3.71
CA VAL A 122 -9.62 -8.02 -2.92
C VAL A 122 -8.44 -8.75 -2.30
N GLN A 123 -8.68 -9.47 -1.22
CA GLN A 123 -7.65 -10.29 -0.59
C GLN A 123 -7.15 -11.37 -1.55
N GLN A 124 -5.85 -11.69 -1.52
CA GLN A 124 -5.31 -12.79 -2.32
C GLN A 124 -6.02 -14.12 -2.03
N ALA A 125 -6.37 -14.40 -0.76
CA ALA A 125 -7.04 -15.65 -0.41
C ALA A 125 -8.43 -15.77 -1.05
N GLN A 126 -9.18 -14.67 -1.11
CA GLN A 126 -10.48 -14.63 -1.79
C GLN A 126 -10.32 -14.83 -3.30
N TRP A 127 -9.29 -14.21 -3.89
CA TRP A 127 -8.96 -14.39 -5.30
C TRP A 127 -8.68 -15.85 -5.63
N ASP A 128 -7.80 -16.50 -4.86
CA ASP A 128 -7.44 -17.91 -5.07
C ASP A 128 -8.67 -18.82 -4.92
N GLN A 129 -9.54 -18.54 -3.95
CA GLN A 129 -10.80 -19.27 -3.78
C GLN A 129 -11.72 -19.17 -5.01
N TRP A 130 -11.81 -18.00 -5.65
CA TRP A 130 -12.59 -17.87 -6.88
C TRP A 130 -11.99 -18.67 -8.03
N LEU A 131 -10.66 -18.67 -8.17
CA LEU A 131 -9.99 -19.49 -9.17
C LEU A 131 -10.25 -20.99 -8.94
N ASP A 132 -10.20 -21.45 -7.69
CA ASP A 132 -10.51 -22.85 -7.33
C ASP A 132 -11.97 -23.23 -7.62
N GLN A 133 -12.89 -22.26 -7.60
CA GLN A 133 -14.29 -22.44 -7.97
C GLN A 133 -14.53 -22.42 -9.50
N GLY A 134 -13.47 -22.27 -10.29
CA GLY A 134 -13.53 -22.28 -11.75
C GLY A 134 -13.75 -20.92 -12.40
N TRP A 135 -13.65 -19.81 -11.64
CA TRP A 135 -13.63 -18.48 -12.24
C TRP A 135 -12.33 -18.25 -13.01
N SER A 136 -12.43 -17.60 -14.17
CA SER A 136 -11.24 -17.26 -14.96
C SER A 136 -10.61 -15.96 -14.43
N ALA A 137 -9.28 -15.95 -14.29
CA ALA A 137 -8.54 -14.75 -13.89
C ALA A 137 -8.76 -13.58 -14.85
N ALA A 138 -8.82 -13.85 -16.16
CA ALA A 138 -9.08 -12.84 -17.18
C ALA A 138 -10.46 -12.18 -16.99
N THR A 139 -11.50 -12.99 -16.75
CA THR A 139 -12.85 -12.47 -16.48
C THR A 139 -12.89 -11.62 -15.22
N LEU A 140 -12.25 -12.07 -14.13
CA LEU A 140 -12.19 -11.28 -12.90
C LEU A 140 -11.46 -9.94 -13.10
N LEU A 141 -10.39 -9.93 -13.89
CA LEU A 141 -9.66 -8.71 -14.23
C LEU A 141 -10.51 -7.75 -15.10
N ASP A 142 -11.23 -8.29 -16.09
CA ASP A 142 -12.13 -7.50 -16.96
C ASP A 142 -13.31 -6.91 -16.16
N GLU A 143 -13.81 -7.65 -15.17
CA GLU A 143 -14.79 -7.19 -14.19
C GLU A 143 -14.22 -6.17 -13.17
N GLY A 144 -12.93 -5.84 -13.26
CA GLY A 144 -12.28 -4.82 -12.43
C GLY A 144 -11.85 -5.29 -11.05
N PHE A 145 -11.80 -6.60 -10.79
CA PHE A 145 -11.20 -7.13 -9.56
C PHE A 145 -9.67 -7.15 -9.67
N ARG A 146 -8.98 -6.81 -8.59
CA ARG A 146 -7.51 -6.87 -8.49
C ARG A 146 -7.13 -7.49 -7.14
N PRO A 147 -6.33 -8.56 -7.11
CA PRO A 147 -5.89 -9.13 -5.84
C PRO A 147 -4.80 -8.26 -5.21
N VAL A 148 -4.79 -8.16 -3.88
CA VAL A 148 -3.64 -7.66 -3.12
C VAL A 148 -2.56 -8.71 -3.13
N HIS A 149 -1.38 -8.35 -3.62
CA HIS A 149 -0.24 -9.25 -3.68
C HIS A 149 0.23 -9.65 -2.27
N ARG A 150 0.58 -10.93 -2.07
CA ARG A 150 0.96 -11.50 -0.75
C ARG A 150 2.14 -10.80 -0.09
N ALA A 151 3.08 -10.31 -0.89
CA ALA A 151 4.26 -9.59 -0.43
C ALA A 151 3.98 -8.12 -0.06
N PHE A 152 2.80 -7.57 -0.35
CA PHE A 152 2.47 -6.19 -0.02
C PHE A 152 2.61 -5.93 1.47
N ARG A 153 3.38 -4.89 1.82
CA ARG A 153 3.60 -4.45 3.21
C ARG A 153 3.62 -2.95 3.29
N VAL A 154 3.34 -2.43 4.48
CA VAL A 154 3.30 -1.00 4.77
C VAL A 154 4.25 -0.65 5.90
N ILE A 155 5.01 0.43 5.72
CA ILE A 155 5.69 1.12 6.82
C ILE A 155 5.16 2.54 6.91
N ALA A 156 4.61 2.92 8.05
CA ALA A 156 4.19 4.29 8.32
C ALA A 156 5.19 5.03 9.21
N THR A 157 5.42 6.33 8.94
CA THR A 157 6.32 7.21 9.71
C THR A 157 5.71 8.55 10.10
#